data_AF-A0A6P0NJK6-F1
#
_entry.id   AF-A0A6P0NJK6-F1
#
_cell.length_a   1.000
_cell.length_b   1.000
_cell.length_c   1.000
_cell.angle_alpha   90.00
_cell.angle_beta   90.00
_cell.angle_gamma   90.00
#
_symmetry.space_group_name_H-M   'P 1'
#
loop_
_entity.id
_entity.type
_entity.pdbx_description
1 polymer ?
#
loop_
_entity_poly.entity_id
_entity_poly.type
_entity_poly.pdbx_seq_one_letter_code
_entity_poly.pdbx_strand_id
1 'polypeptide(L)'
;MRLPAFLSRISRRRRELLGMLGNTPRLIQLVWAAAPGWLSVNILLTLINSSVPVAQLYISKLIVDQVILILAHEATGFTPYLLGLVLLGLGLLLINEVLNQLAVYVKRVLEDQFLLYANVRLLQQAMRLDLAHYESAEFHDILNLAQQSGGQYPLRVVSLLSRLLGQFTRLGGLLALLLRFNLGVMGLLLMSVLPTFWIGIRYSSRRFRMNRRQTPSRRLADYFYQILTDPQYVK
;
A
#
# COMPACT_ATOMS: atom_id res chain seq x y z
N MET A 1 27.31 3.59 29.41
CA MET A 1 26.14 2.68 29.50
C MET A 1 24.84 3.47 29.30
N ARG A 2 24.16 3.35 28.14
CA ARG A 2 22.92 4.11 27.77
C ARG A 2 21.83 3.19 27.18
N LEU A 3 21.60 2.03 27.78
CA LEU A 3 20.60 1.04 27.33
C LEU A 3 19.13 1.27 27.78
N PRO A 4 18.78 1.99 28.89
CA PRO A 4 17.38 2.04 29.34
C PRO A 4 16.47 2.99 28.54
N ALA A 5 17.03 3.97 27.82
CA ALA A 5 16.25 4.95 27.04
C ALA A 5 15.72 4.40 25.70
N PHE A 6 16.29 3.31 25.19
CA PHE A 6 15.88 2.71 23.91
C PHE A 6 14.64 1.82 24.07
N LEU A 7 14.60 1.00 25.13
CA LEU A 7 13.50 0.08 25.42
C LEU A 7 12.21 0.84 25.84
N SER A 8 12.34 1.94 26.59
CA SER A 8 11.19 2.76 26.98
C SER A 8 10.54 3.47 25.78
N ARG A 9 11.33 3.94 24.81
CA ARG A 9 10.83 4.50 23.55
C ARG A 9 10.06 3.49 22.71
N ILE A 10 10.49 2.23 22.68
CA ILE A 10 9.80 1.14 21.98
C ILE A 10 8.43 0.87 22.62
N SER A 11 8.35 0.79 23.95
CA SER A 11 7.09 0.53 24.66
C SER A 11 6.04 1.65 24.49
N ARG A 12 6.48 2.92 24.39
CA ARG A 12 5.60 4.07 24.16
C ARG A 12 5.08 4.10 22.73
N ARG A 13 5.96 3.91 21.74
CA ARG A 13 5.57 3.75 20.32
C ARG A 13 4.61 2.59 20.12
N ARG A 14 4.82 1.46 20.78
CA ARG A 14 3.93 0.29 20.69
C ARG A 14 2.51 0.62 21.18
N ARG A 15 2.37 1.35 22.29
CA ARG A 15 1.05 1.77 22.81
C ARG A 15 0.35 2.76 21.90
N GLU A 16 1.07 3.73 21.35
CA GLU A 16 0.52 4.69 20.37
C GLU A 16 0.09 3.98 19.07
N LEU A 17 0.89 3.03 18.57
CA LEU A 17 0.53 2.20 17.41
C LEU A 17 -0.68 1.31 17.68
N LEU A 18 -0.75 0.68 18.86
CA LEU A 18 -1.90 -0.15 19.26
C LEU A 18 -3.18 0.70 19.41
N GLY A 19 -3.08 1.93 19.92
CA GLY A 19 -4.19 2.87 19.99
C GLY A 19 -4.70 3.31 18.61
N MET A 20 -3.78 3.58 17.67
CA MET A 20 -4.13 3.89 16.27
C MET A 20 -4.73 2.67 15.54
N LEU A 21 -4.23 1.47 15.84
CA LEU A 21 -4.74 0.21 15.28
C LEU A 21 -6.12 -0.16 15.81
N GLY A 22 -6.48 0.25 17.03
CA GLY A 22 -7.80 -0.01 17.64
C GLY A 22 -8.99 0.51 16.81
N ASN A 23 -8.82 1.62 16.08
CA ASN A 23 -9.86 2.17 15.19
C ASN A 23 -9.77 1.65 13.74
N THR A 24 -8.71 0.95 13.38
CA THR A 24 -8.52 0.38 12.03
C THR A 24 -9.62 -0.60 11.61
N PRO A 25 -10.12 -1.54 12.45
CA PRO A 25 -11.19 -2.45 12.05
C PRO A 25 -12.51 -1.71 11.76
N ARG A 26 -12.81 -0.63 12.48
CA ARG A 26 -14.00 0.20 12.20
C ARG A 26 -13.89 0.89 10.84
N LEU A 27 -12.70 1.35 10.46
CA LEU A 27 -12.44 1.93 9.14
C LEU A 27 -12.62 0.90 8.02
N ILE A 28 -12.14 -0.33 8.23
CA ILE A 28 -12.33 -1.42 7.26
C ILE A 28 -13.81 -1.77 7.13
N GLN A 29 -14.52 -1.89 8.26
CA GLN A 29 -15.96 -2.16 8.27
C GLN A 29 -16.75 -1.07 7.53
N LEU A 30 -16.36 0.19 7.65
CA LEU A 30 -16.98 1.29 6.95
C LEU A 30 -16.79 1.19 5.43
N VAL A 31 -15.58 0.84 4.97
CA VAL A 31 -15.31 0.63 3.53
C VAL A 31 -16.01 -0.64 3.03
N TRP A 32 -16.05 -1.69 3.85
CA TRP A 32 -16.77 -2.93 3.54
C TRP A 32 -18.28 -2.71 3.41
N ALA A 33 -18.88 -1.87 4.26
CA ALA A 33 -20.29 -1.52 4.17
C ALA A 33 -20.62 -0.72 2.90
N ALA A 34 -19.67 0.04 2.37
CA ALA A 34 -19.85 0.81 1.14
C ALA A 34 -19.70 -0.05 -0.13
N ALA A 35 -18.69 -0.92 -0.18
CA ALA A 35 -18.30 -1.63 -1.40
C ALA A 35 -17.68 -3.02 -1.11
N PRO A 36 -18.46 -3.99 -0.59
CA PRO A 36 -17.93 -5.29 -0.17
C PRO A 36 -17.41 -6.13 -1.33
N GLY A 37 -18.08 -6.05 -2.49
CA GLY A 37 -17.67 -6.75 -3.71
C GLY A 37 -16.31 -6.28 -4.22
N TRP A 38 -16.15 -4.98 -4.45
CA TRP A 38 -14.89 -4.41 -4.96
C TRP A 38 -13.73 -4.54 -3.98
N LEU A 39 -13.99 -4.45 -2.67
CA LEU A 39 -12.98 -4.70 -1.65
C LEU A 39 -12.47 -6.16 -1.72
N SER A 40 -13.38 -7.12 -1.89
CA SER A 40 -13.02 -8.53 -2.04
C SER A 40 -12.21 -8.78 -3.31
N VAL A 41 -12.65 -8.21 -4.45
CA VAL A 41 -11.94 -8.30 -5.74
C VAL A 41 -10.55 -7.67 -5.62
N ASN A 42 -10.41 -6.52 -4.94
CA ASN A 42 -9.12 -5.87 -4.70
C ASN A 42 -8.16 -6.76 -3.89
N ILE A 43 -8.65 -7.41 -2.83
CA ILE A 43 -7.84 -8.32 -2.00
C ILE A 43 -7.40 -9.54 -2.84
N LEU A 44 -8.31 -10.14 -3.61
CA LEU A 44 -8.00 -11.28 -4.48
C LEU A 44 -6.94 -10.91 -5.54
N LEU A 45 -7.14 -9.79 -6.25
CA LEU A 45 -6.16 -9.27 -7.21
C LEU A 45 -4.81 -8.99 -6.56
N THR A 46 -4.81 -8.45 -5.34
CA THR A 46 -3.57 -8.20 -4.59
C THR A 46 -2.82 -9.50 -4.30
N LEU A 47 -3.53 -10.56 -3.88
CA LEU A 47 -2.93 -11.86 -3.61
C LEU A 47 -2.39 -12.48 -4.90
N ILE A 48 -3.17 -12.50 -5.98
CA ILE A 48 -2.74 -13.03 -7.29
C ILE A 48 -1.50 -12.28 -7.78
N ASN A 49 -1.53 -10.95 -7.81
CA ASN A 49 -0.39 -10.12 -8.22
C ASN A 49 0.84 -10.30 -7.32
N SER A 50 0.65 -10.59 -6.04
CA SER A 50 1.76 -10.83 -5.12
C SER A 50 2.46 -12.17 -5.35
N SER A 51 1.77 -13.15 -5.92
CA SER A 51 2.31 -14.48 -6.26
C SER A 51 3.05 -14.50 -7.61
N VAL A 52 2.74 -13.58 -8.53
CA VAL A 52 3.37 -13.55 -9.86
C VAL A 52 4.92 -13.48 -9.81
N PRO A 53 5.56 -12.62 -8.98
CA PRO A 53 7.03 -12.59 -8.90
C PRO A 53 7.65 -13.91 -8.43
N VAL A 54 6.92 -14.69 -7.62
CA VAL A 54 7.36 -16.01 -7.15
C VAL A 54 7.32 -17.00 -8.31
N ALA A 55 6.24 -16.99 -9.10
CA ALA A 55 6.14 -17.80 -10.31
C ALA A 55 7.20 -17.42 -11.34
N GLN A 56 7.45 -16.12 -11.55
CA GLN A 56 8.50 -15.62 -12.44
C GLN A 56 9.88 -16.17 -12.04
N LEU A 57 10.23 -16.09 -10.76
CA LEU A 57 11.49 -16.62 -10.24
C LEU A 57 11.62 -18.13 -10.48
N TYR A 58 10.54 -18.88 -10.28
CA TYR A 58 10.52 -20.32 -10.52
C TYR A 58 10.70 -20.67 -11.99
N ILE A 59 10.04 -19.95 -12.91
CA ILE A 59 10.20 -20.14 -14.36
C ILE A 59 11.62 -19.79 -14.80
N SER A 60 12.19 -18.69 -14.31
CA SER A 60 13.58 -18.33 -14.58
C SER A 60 14.55 -19.42 -14.13
N LYS A 61 14.30 -20.06 -12.98
CA LYS A 61 15.08 -21.21 -12.53
C LYS A 61 14.97 -22.39 -13.48
N LEU A 62 13.76 -22.76 -13.93
CA LEU A 62 13.56 -23.86 -14.89
C LEU A 62 14.27 -23.61 -16.22
N ILE A 63 14.28 -22.36 -16.70
CA ILE A 63 15.02 -21.97 -17.89
C ILE A 63 16.52 -22.18 -17.67
N VAL A 64 17.07 -21.71 -16.55
CA VAL A 64 18.50 -21.87 -16.22
C VAL A 64 18.88 -23.34 -16.12
N ASP A 65 18.10 -24.17 -15.43
CA ASP A 65 18.35 -25.61 -15.33
C ASP A 65 18.39 -26.27 -16.71
N GLN A 66 17.44 -25.93 -17.59
CA GLN A 66 17.38 -26.51 -18.92
C GLN A 66 18.55 -26.08 -19.80
N VAL A 67 18.99 -24.82 -19.68
CA VAL A 67 20.20 -24.34 -20.35
C VAL A 67 21.43 -25.11 -19.88
N ILE A 68 21.58 -25.33 -18.56
CA ILE A 68 22.70 -26.10 -18.00
C ILE A 68 22.68 -27.54 -18.55
N LEU A 69 21.51 -28.18 -18.63
CA LEU A 69 21.37 -29.54 -19.16
C LEU A 69 21.74 -29.63 -20.64
N ILE A 70 21.32 -28.67 -21.46
CA ILE A 70 21.65 -28.61 -22.90
C ILE A 70 23.16 -28.44 -23.08
N LEU A 71 23.79 -27.54 -22.31
CA LEU A 71 25.24 -27.32 -22.34
C LEU A 71 26.02 -28.57 -21.91
N ALA A 72 25.52 -29.32 -20.92
CA ALA A 72 26.18 -30.54 -20.43
C ALA A 72 26.16 -31.71 -21.43
N HIS A 73 25.17 -31.77 -22.33
CA HIS A 73 25.04 -32.86 -23.31
C HIS A 73 25.55 -32.47 -24.72
N GLU A 74 26.24 -31.33 -24.86
CA GLU A 74 26.70 -30.76 -26.13
C GLU A 74 25.59 -30.69 -27.21
N ALA A 75 24.33 -30.61 -26.78
CA ALA A 75 23.20 -30.59 -27.68
C ALA A 75 23.12 -29.22 -28.37
N THR A 76 23.18 -29.23 -29.71
CA THR A 76 23.13 -28.01 -30.51
C THR A 76 21.68 -27.65 -30.85
N GLY A 77 21.12 -26.65 -30.16
CA GLY A 77 19.87 -26.00 -30.56
C GLY A 77 18.85 -25.75 -29.45
N PHE A 78 17.87 -24.90 -29.77
CA PHE A 78 16.72 -24.64 -28.90
C PHE A 78 15.83 -25.88 -28.84
N THR A 79 15.75 -26.51 -27.66
CA THR A 79 14.77 -27.57 -27.44
C THR A 79 13.35 -26.99 -27.43
N PRO A 80 12.34 -27.67 -27.99
CA PRO A 80 10.94 -27.23 -27.94
C PRO A 80 10.46 -26.95 -26.50
N TYR A 81 10.98 -27.71 -25.54
CA TYR A 81 10.72 -27.51 -24.12
C TYR A 81 11.26 -26.16 -23.59
N LEU A 82 12.50 -25.79 -23.94
CA LEU A 82 13.07 -24.50 -23.55
C LEU A 82 12.28 -23.34 -24.17
N LEU A 83 11.91 -23.45 -25.45
CA LEU A 83 11.06 -22.45 -26.11
C LEU A 83 9.70 -22.32 -25.40
N GLY A 84 9.09 -23.45 -25.00
CA GLY A 84 7.85 -23.46 -24.21
C GLY A 84 7.99 -22.73 -22.87
N LEU A 85 9.09 -22.92 -22.14
CA LEU A 85 9.36 -22.21 -20.88
C LEU A 85 9.55 -20.71 -21.09
N VAL A 86 10.25 -20.31 -22.15
CA VAL A 86 10.45 -18.88 -22.50
C VAL A 86 9.12 -18.23 -22.87
N LEU A 87 8.31 -18.88 -23.71
CA LEU A 87 6.99 -18.39 -24.08
C LEU A 87 6.05 -18.32 -22.87
N LEU A 88 6.12 -19.28 -21.95
CA LEU A 88 5.36 -19.26 -20.70
C LEU A 88 5.81 -18.10 -19.81
N GLY A 89 7.12 -17.84 -19.71
CA GLY A 89 7.66 -16.68 -18.99
C GLY A 89 7.20 -15.35 -19.59
N LEU A 90 7.22 -15.22 -20.92
CA LEU A 90 6.70 -14.04 -21.62
C LEU A 90 5.18 -13.89 -21.42
N GLY A 91 4.42 -14.98 -21.53
CA GLY A 91 2.98 -14.98 -21.28
C GLY A 91 2.65 -14.54 -19.85
N LEU A 92 3.41 -14.99 -18.87
CA LEU A 92 3.23 -14.57 -17.48
C LEU A 92 3.50 -13.07 -17.29
N LEU A 93 4.51 -12.50 -17.97
CA LEU A 93 4.79 -11.06 -17.94
C LEU A 93 3.63 -10.25 -18.52
N LEU A 94 3.07 -10.68 -19.66
CA LEU A 94 1.91 -10.02 -20.26
C LEU A 94 0.68 -10.10 -19.35
N ILE A 95 0.41 -11.27 -18.78
CA ILE A 95 -0.67 -11.47 -17.80
C ILE A 95 -0.45 -10.57 -16.58
N ASN A 96 0.79 -10.41 -16.12
CA ASN A 96 1.08 -9.52 -14.99
C ASN A 96 0.70 -8.06 -15.28
N GLU A 97 1.02 -7.57 -16.48
CA GLU A 97 0.68 -6.22 -16.88
C GLU A 97 -0.84 -6.00 -16.89
N VAL A 98 -1.60 -6.96 -17.45
CA VAL A 98 -3.06 -6.92 -17.43
C VAL A 98 -3.60 -6.94 -16.00
N LEU A 99 -3.08 -7.82 -15.14
CA LEU A 99 -3.49 -7.89 -13.73
C LEU A 99 -3.16 -6.62 -12.95
N ASN A 100 -2.05 -5.95 -13.25
CA ASN A 100 -1.69 -4.67 -12.64
C ASN A 100 -2.67 -3.57 -13.07
N GLN A 101 -3.02 -3.50 -14.36
CA GLN A 101 -4.01 -2.54 -14.85
C GLN A 101 -5.40 -2.79 -14.26
N LEU A 102 -5.83 -4.06 -14.17
CA LEU A 102 -7.08 -4.43 -13.51
C LEU A 102 -7.09 -4.04 -12.03
N ALA A 103 -5.98 -4.25 -11.31
CA ALA A 103 -5.86 -3.83 -9.92
C ALA A 103 -5.97 -2.31 -9.76
N VAL A 104 -5.37 -1.53 -10.66
CA VAL A 104 -5.52 -0.05 -10.67
C VAL A 104 -6.98 0.34 -10.94
N TYR A 105 -7.64 -0.29 -11.90
CA TYR A 105 -9.04 -0.02 -12.22
C TYR A 105 -9.97 -0.34 -11.04
N VAL A 106 -9.86 -1.54 -10.47
CA VAL A 106 -10.64 -1.97 -9.30
C VAL A 106 -10.44 -1.03 -8.12
N LYS A 107 -9.20 -0.59 -7.89
CA LYS A 107 -8.90 0.37 -6.84
C LYS A 107 -9.61 1.72 -7.07
N ARG A 108 -9.63 2.24 -8.30
CA ARG A 108 -10.35 3.48 -8.61
C ARG A 108 -11.84 3.36 -8.39
N VAL A 109 -12.46 2.27 -8.86
CA VAL A 109 -13.89 2.01 -8.66
C VAL A 109 -14.22 1.91 -7.17
N LEU A 110 -13.37 1.24 -6.38
CA LEU A 110 -13.52 1.16 -4.93
C LEU A 110 -13.44 2.54 -4.26
N GLU A 111 -12.49 3.38 -4.69
CA GLU A 111 -12.33 4.75 -4.19
C GLU A 111 -13.56 5.61 -4.53
N ASP A 112 -14.02 5.59 -5.78
CA ASP A 112 -15.18 6.37 -6.23
C ASP A 112 -16.47 5.96 -5.51
N GLN A 113 -16.73 4.65 -5.39
CA GLN A 113 -17.93 4.15 -4.74
C GLN A 113 -17.93 4.47 -3.24
N PHE A 114 -16.78 4.39 -2.58
CA PHE A 114 -16.66 4.78 -1.18
C PHE A 114 -16.89 6.28 -0.98
N LEU A 115 -16.31 7.12 -1.85
CA LEU A 115 -16.49 8.57 -1.78
C LEU A 115 -17.96 8.96 -1.97
N LEU A 116 -18.65 8.33 -2.93
CA LEU A 116 -20.09 8.53 -3.13
C LEU A 116 -20.88 8.13 -1.87
N TYR A 117 -20.63 6.95 -1.32
CA TYR A 117 -21.29 6.48 -0.10
C TYR A 117 -21.07 7.42 1.08
N ALA A 118 -19.82 7.85 1.30
CA ALA A 118 -19.46 8.77 2.38
C ALA A 118 -20.16 10.13 2.23
N ASN A 119 -20.17 10.70 1.02
CA ASN A 119 -20.83 11.97 0.72
C ASN A 119 -22.34 11.91 0.95
N VAL A 120 -23.00 10.85 0.46
CA VAL A 120 -24.45 10.68 0.66
C VAL A 120 -24.80 10.57 2.14
N ARG A 121 -24.02 9.78 2.92
CA ARG A 121 -24.22 9.66 4.36
C ARG A 121 -24.02 10.98 5.10
N LEU A 122 -23.02 11.75 4.70
CA LEU A 122 -22.71 13.05 5.28
C LEU A 122 -23.85 14.05 5.00
N LEU A 123 -24.35 14.11 3.76
CA LEU A 123 -25.49 14.97 3.40
C LEU A 123 -26.77 14.59 4.13
N GLN A 124 -27.08 13.28 4.24
CA GLN A 124 -28.22 12.79 5.00
C GLN A 124 -28.16 13.19 6.48
N GLN A 125 -26.95 13.19 7.06
CA GLN A 125 -26.77 13.60 8.44
C GLN A 125 -26.87 15.13 8.61
N ALA A 126 -26.35 15.89 7.65
CA ALA A 126 -26.47 17.35 7.65
C ALA A 126 -27.95 17.78 7.63
N MET A 127 -28.77 17.17 6.77
CA MET A 127 -30.22 17.45 6.69
C MET A 127 -31.01 17.17 7.98
N ARG A 128 -30.45 16.39 8.91
CA ARG A 128 -31.10 16.07 10.20
C ARG A 128 -30.74 17.06 11.31
N LEU A 129 -29.79 17.96 11.08
CA LEU A 129 -29.45 19.01 12.05
C LEU A 129 -30.38 20.21 11.89
N ASP A 130 -30.70 20.81 13.04
CA ASP A 130 -31.57 21.98 13.13
C ASP A 130 -30.89 23.24 12.55
N LEU A 131 -31.69 24.17 12.00
CA LEU A 131 -31.21 25.34 11.26
C LEU A 131 -30.27 26.23 12.10
N ALA A 132 -30.47 26.26 13.41
CA ALA A 132 -29.65 27.03 14.36
C ALA A 132 -28.16 26.61 14.38
N HIS A 133 -27.81 25.39 13.95
CA HIS A 133 -26.41 24.95 13.89
C HIS A 133 -25.69 25.39 12.61
N TYR A 134 -26.43 25.70 11.54
CA TYR A 134 -25.87 26.12 10.25
C TYR A 134 -25.24 27.51 10.29
N GLU A 135 -25.62 28.36 11.25
CA GLU A 135 -25.05 29.71 11.40
C GLU A 135 -23.70 29.72 12.16
N SER A 136 -23.31 28.58 12.74
CA SER A 136 -22.04 28.47 13.47
C SER A 136 -20.87 28.18 12.52
N ALA A 137 -19.79 28.96 12.66
CA ALA A 137 -18.54 28.72 11.92
C ALA A 137 -17.95 27.34 12.22
N GLU A 138 -18.15 26.83 13.44
CA GLU A 138 -17.66 25.51 13.87
C GLU A 138 -18.35 24.36 13.10
N PHE A 139 -19.64 24.47 12.80
CA PHE A 139 -20.34 23.47 11.98
C PHE A 139 -19.84 23.44 10.54
N HIS A 140 -19.60 24.62 9.94
CA HIS A 140 -18.99 24.72 8.61
C HIS A 140 -17.61 24.09 8.56
N ASP A 141 -16.78 24.32 9.57
CA ASP A 141 -15.45 23.69 9.67
C ASP A 141 -15.54 22.16 9.82
N ILE A 142 -16.45 21.66 10.66
CA ILE A 142 -16.68 20.21 10.83
C ILE A 142 -17.16 19.58 9.52
N LEU A 143 -18.07 20.24 8.80
CA LEU A 143 -18.60 19.76 7.52
C LEU A 143 -17.51 19.73 6.45
N ASN A 144 -16.71 20.79 6.33
CA ASN A 144 -15.56 20.86 5.42
C ASN A 144 -14.52 19.79 5.76
N LEU A 145 -14.21 19.61 7.04
CA LEU A 145 -13.29 18.57 7.49
C LEU A 145 -13.83 17.16 7.19
N ALA A 146 -15.12 16.92 7.39
CA ALA A 146 -15.76 15.66 7.09
C ALA A 146 -15.78 15.35 5.58
N GLN A 147 -16.01 16.36 4.72
CA GLN A 147 -15.94 16.21 3.27
C GLN A 147 -14.50 15.94 2.78
N GLN A 148 -13.52 16.72 3.25
CA GLN A 148 -12.13 16.60 2.78
C GLN A 148 -11.42 15.37 3.37
N SER A 149 -11.57 15.12 4.67
CA SER A 149 -10.81 14.10 5.40
C SER A 149 -11.59 12.80 5.58
N GLY A 150 -12.92 12.86 5.72
CA GLY A 150 -13.77 11.70 5.97
C GLY A 150 -13.80 10.70 4.83
N GLY A 151 -13.69 11.16 3.58
CA GLY A 151 -13.62 10.30 2.39
C GLY A 151 -12.24 9.65 2.18
N GLN A 152 -11.15 10.37 2.44
CA GLN A 152 -9.81 9.91 2.03
C GLN A 152 -9.11 9.03 3.06
N TYR A 153 -9.33 9.27 4.35
CA TYR A 153 -8.59 8.57 5.41
C TYR A 153 -8.87 7.05 5.45
N PRO A 154 -10.14 6.59 5.39
CA PRO A 154 -10.46 5.16 5.41
C PRO A 154 -9.87 4.42 4.21
N LEU A 155 -9.95 5.01 3.02
CA LEU A 155 -9.36 4.46 1.79
C LEU A 155 -7.84 4.32 1.86
N ARG A 156 -7.14 5.31 2.43
CA ARG A 156 -5.68 5.23 2.63
C ARG A 156 -5.29 4.07 3.53
N VAL A 157 -6.06 3.83 4.59
CA VAL A 157 -5.82 2.72 5.52
C VAL A 157 -6.03 1.37 4.81
N VAL A 158 -7.14 1.20 4.09
CA VAL A 158 -7.41 -0.02 3.32
C VAL A 158 -6.35 -0.26 2.24
N SER A 159 -5.93 0.78 1.52
CA SER A 159 -4.86 0.68 0.53
C SER A 159 -3.52 0.30 1.17
N LEU A 160 -3.19 0.83 2.36
CA LEU A 160 -1.96 0.50 3.07
C LEU A 160 -1.97 -0.96 3.51
N LEU A 161 -3.08 -1.43 4.09
CA LEU A 161 -3.23 -2.81 4.54
C LEU A 161 -3.18 -3.80 3.37
N SER A 162 -3.87 -3.50 2.27
CA SER A 162 -3.81 -4.32 1.05
C SER A 162 -2.36 -4.40 0.53
N ARG A 163 -1.64 -3.28 0.49
CA ARG A 163 -0.24 -3.25 0.08
C ARG A 163 0.66 -4.09 1.00
N LEU A 164 0.47 -3.98 2.31
CA LEU A 164 1.21 -4.78 3.28
C LEU A 164 0.93 -6.27 3.11
N LEU A 165 -0.35 -6.66 2.96
CA LEU A 165 -0.76 -8.03 2.69
C LEU A 165 -0.05 -8.59 1.44
N GLY A 166 -0.08 -7.86 0.33
CA GLY A 166 0.62 -8.25 -0.89
C GLY A 166 2.14 -8.35 -0.69
N GLN A 167 2.75 -7.43 0.06
CA GLN A 167 4.18 -7.46 0.34
C GLN A 167 4.58 -8.66 1.22
N PHE A 168 3.80 -8.97 2.25
CA PHE A 168 4.03 -10.17 3.08
C PHE A 168 3.84 -11.45 2.30
N THR A 169 2.81 -11.53 1.45
CA THR A 169 2.57 -12.71 0.61
C THR A 169 3.71 -12.94 -0.37
N ARG A 170 4.18 -11.87 -1.03
CA ARG A 170 5.33 -11.91 -1.94
C ARG A 170 6.62 -12.32 -1.22
N LEU A 171 6.94 -11.67 -0.09
CA LEU A 171 8.12 -11.99 0.70
C LEU A 171 8.07 -13.44 1.22
N GLY A 172 6.93 -13.86 1.77
CA GLY A 172 6.71 -15.22 2.24
C GLY A 172 6.89 -16.26 1.13
N GLY A 173 6.33 -16.00 -0.06
CA GLY A 173 6.48 -16.89 -1.21
C GLY A 173 7.91 -16.98 -1.72
N LEU A 174 8.62 -15.85 -1.85
CA LEU A 174 10.03 -15.84 -2.25
C LEU A 174 10.93 -16.53 -1.22
N LEU A 175 10.72 -16.28 0.07
CA LEU A 175 11.47 -16.93 1.14
C LEU A 175 11.18 -18.43 1.20
N ALA A 176 9.93 -18.86 1.02
CA ALA A 176 9.57 -20.27 0.96
C ALA A 176 10.25 -20.98 -0.22
N LEU A 177 10.31 -20.33 -1.39
CA LEU A 177 11.02 -20.85 -2.55
C LEU A 177 12.53 -20.97 -2.29
N LEU A 178 13.14 -19.93 -1.69
CA LEU A 178 14.57 -19.92 -1.36
C LEU A 178 14.94 -20.96 -0.30
N LEU A 179 14.11 -21.13 0.74
CA LEU A 179 14.27 -22.16 1.77
C LEU A 179 14.34 -23.56 1.16
N ARG A 180 13.52 -23.83 0.14
CA ARG A 180 13.52 -25.11 -0.56
C ARG A 180 14.74 -25.30 -1.46
N PHE A 181 15.39 -24.21 -1.89
CA PHE A 181 16.53 -24.26 -2.80
C PHE A 181 17.87 -24.38 -2.05
N ASN A 182 18.19 -23.40 -1.20
CA ASN A 182 19.45 -23.40 -0.44
C ASN A 182 19.38 -22.47 0.78
N LEU A 183 19.56 -23.04 1.98
CA LEU A 183 19.50 -22.31 3.24
C LEU A 183 20.67 -21.31 3.40
N GLY A 184 21.84 -21.60 2.83
CA GLY A 184 23.01 -20.71 2.86
C GLY A 184 22.81 -19.44 2.04
N VAL A 185 22.24 -19.55 0.83
CA VAL A 185 21.89 -18.39 -0.02
C VAL A 185 20.87 -17.49 0.68
N MET A 186 19.89 -18.07 1.37
CA MET A 186 18.95 -17.31 2.19
C MET A 186 19.65 -16.55 3.32
N GLY A 187 20.57 -17.19 4.05
CA GLY A 187 21.34 -16.54 5.11
C GLY A 187 22.13 -15.33 4.61
N LEU A 188 22.82 -15.47 3.47
CA LEU A 188 23.56 -14.37 2.82
C LEU A 188 22.63 -13.23 2.38
N LEU A 189 21.49 -13.54 1.78
CA LEU A 189 20.49 -12.55 1.38
C LEU A 189 19.95 -11.77 2.58
N LEU A 190 19.59 -12.46 3.66
CA LEU A 190 19.12 -11.80 4.89
C LEU A 190 20.20 -10.89 5.47
N MET A 191 21.45 -11.35 5.48
CA MET A 191 22.58 -10.56 5.96
C MET A 191 22.81 -9.30 5.11
N SER A 192 22.54 -9.35 3.80
CA SER A 192 22.60 -8.19 2.90
C SER A 192 21.42 -7.22 3.09
N VAL A 193 20.22 -7.72 3.37
CA VAL A 193 19.00 -6.89 3.50
C VAL A 193 18.92 -6.20 4.87
N LEU A 194 19.44 -6.82 5.94
CA LEU A 194 19.37 -6.30 7.30
C LEU A 194 19.96 -4.87 7.47
N PRO A 195 21.16 -4.54 6.95
CA PRO A 195 21.71 -3.19 7.00
C PRO A 195 20.79 -2.16 6.32
N THR A 196 20.28 -2.52 5.13
CA THR A 196 19.39 -1.66 4.34
C THR A 196 18.08 -1.38 5.09
N PHE A 197 17.52 -2.42 5.72
CA PHE A 197 16.33 -2.29 6.57
C PHE A 197 16.56 -1.33 7.75
N TRP A 198 17.71 -1.47 8.43
CA TRP A 198 18.08 -0.59 9.55
C TRP A 198 18.22 0.87 9.13
N ILE A 199 18.92 1.11 8.01
CA ILE A 199 19.07 2.45 7.42
C ILE A 199 17.70 3.03 7.09
N GLY A 200 16.80 2.22 6.51
CA GLY A 200 15.43 2.60 6.18
C GLY A 200 14.64 3.10 7.39
N ILE A 201 14.69 2.39 8.53
CA ILE A 201 14.02 2.82 9.77
C ILE A 201 14.54 4.17 10.25
N ARG A 202 15.85 4.38 10.21
CA ARG A 202 16.48 5.62 10.64
C ARG A 202 16.11 6.78 9.71
N TYR A 203 16.13 6.55 8.40
CA TYR A 203 15.74 7.53 7.40
C TYR A 203 14.25 7.90 7.52
N SER A 204 13.37 6.92 7.72
CA SER A 204 11.94 7.15 7.94
C SER A 204 11.71 8.09 9.14
N SER A 205 12.44 7.89 10.24
CA SER A 205 12.34 8.77 11.41
C SER A 205 12.86 10.19 11.14
N ARG A 206 13.91 10.34 10.31
CA ARG A 206 14.41 11.66 9.89
C ARG A 206 13.42 12.36 8.95
N ARG A 207 12.86 11.64 7.98
CA ARG A 207 11.83 12.12 7.05
C ARG A 207 10.58 12.58 7.80
N PHE A 208 10.14 11.82 8.80
CA PHE A 208 9.01 12.21 9.65
C PHE A 208 9.27 13.52 10.39
N ARG A 209 10.46 13.67 11.00
CA ARG A 209 10.85 14.93 11.65
C ARG A 209 10.90 16.10 10.69
N MET A 210 11.38 15.88 9.47
CA MET A 210 11.43 16.90 8.41
C MET A 210 10.02 17.33 7.99
N ASN A 211 9.14 16.38 7.68
CA ASN A 211 7.74 16.66 7.34
C ASN A 211 7.03 17.43 8.46
N ARG A 212 7.26 17.05 9.72
CA ARG A 212 6.66 17.73 10.87
C ARG A 212 7.18 19.15 11.07
N ARG A 213 8.44 19.42 10.73
CA ARG A 213 9.01 20.78 10.75
C ARG A 213 8.50 21.66 9.63
N GLN A 214 8.15 21.08 8.48
CA GLN A 214 7.63 21.83 7.32
C GLN A 214 6.12 22.09 7.38
N THR A 215 5.40 21.47 8.32
CA THR A 215 3.94 21.66 8.46
C THR A 215 3.53 23.13 8.67
N PRO A 216 4.21 23.93 9.52
CA PRO A 216 3.84 25.35 9.70
C PRO A 216 4.03 26.18 8.43
N SER A 217 5.18 26.01 7.75
CA SER A 217 5.47 26.72 6.49
C SER A 217 4.48 26.35 5.39
N ARG A 218 4.06 25.08 5.35
CA ARG A 218 3.05 24.62 4.38
C ARG A 218 1.67 25.21 4.65
N ARG A 219 1.25 25.28 5.91
CA ARG A 219 0.00 25.95 6.31
C ARG A 219 -0.02 27.44 5.95
N LEU A 220 1.11 28.15 6.14
CA LEU A 220 1.22 29.55 5.73
C LEU A 220 1.13 29.72 4.21
N ALA A 221 1.79 28.85 3.45
CA ALA A 221 1.71 28.85 2.00
C ALA A 221 0.28 28.57 1.51
N ASP A 222 -0.41 27.60 2.10
CA ASP A 222 -1.81 27.29 1.78
C ASP A 222 -2.73 28.49 2.10
N TYR A 223 -2.49 29.20 3.21
CA TYR A 223 -3.23 30.41 3.56
C TYR A 223 -3.00 31.57 2.58
N PHE A 224 -1.75 31.85 2.22
CA PHE A 224 -1.43 32.86 1.20
C PHE A 224 -2.02 32.50 -0.16
N TYR A 225 -1.93 31.23 -0.55
CA TYR A 225 -2.53 30.73 -1.77
C TYR A 225 -4.04 31.00 -1.78
N GLN A 226 -4.73 30.65 -0.69
CA GLN A 226 -6.17 30.85 -0.56
C GLN A 226 -6.56 32.33 -0.67
N ILE A 227 -5.88 33.24 0.03
CA ILE A 227 -6.15 34.69 -0.09
C ILE A 227 -5.90 35.20 -1.52
N LEU A 228 -4.80 34.77 -2.16
CA LEU A 228 -4.42 35.26 -3.48
C LEU A 228 -5.30 34.73 -4.61
N THR A 229 -6.00 33.60 -4.41
CA THR A 229 -6.86 32.99 -5.44
C THR A 229 -8.35 33.14 -5.18
N ASP A 230 -8.75 33.58 -3.99
CA ASP A 230 -10.16 33.80 -3.66
C ASP A 230 -10.66 35.13 -4.25
N PRO A 231 -11.64 35.11 -5.19
CA PRO A 231 -12.17 36.31 -5.85
C PRO A 231 -12.74 37.36 -4.90
N GLN A 232 -13.07 36.97 -3.66
CA GLN A 232 -13.62 37.87 -2.65
C GLN A 232 -12.60 38.89 -2.12
N TYR A 233 -11.29 38.68 -2.35
CA TYR A 233 -10.21 39.56 -1.90
C TYR A 233 -9.51 40.33 -3.02
N VAL A 234 -9.95 40.16 -4.27
CA VAL A 234 -9.44 40.94 -5.42
C VAL A 234 -10.19 42.28 -5.44
N LYS A 235 -9.48 43.36 -5.10
CA LYS A 235 -9.93 44.75 -5.32
C LYS A 235 -9.55 45.24 -6.70
#